data_AF-A0A7S2YDI6-F1
#
_entry.id   AF-A0A7S2YDI6-F1
#
_cell.length_a   1.000
_cell.length_b   1.000
_cell.length_c   1.000
_cell.angle_alpha   90.00
_cell.angle_beta   90.00
_cell.angle_gamma   90.00
#
_symmetry.space_group_name_H-M   'P 1'
#
loop_
_entity.id
_entity.type
_entity.pdbx_description
1 polymer ?
#
loop_
_entity_poly.entity_id
_entity_poly.type
_entity_poly.pdbx_seq_one_letter_code
_entity_poly.pdbx_strand_id
1 'polypeptide(L)'
;LGSPTIAELMHYEASSGYHPNLPQLTDKRGATGLLWVRRQLSYQTTVFENLMHMRNSNDIDNIMSMSDQNQQQQQQKLAMPLFATANDAVADAYRQVYDNYHGWAIRKMFHYSFQGAPDTQTIYHHMTSPSQEKDDLGRYCCHQDLPLDHAHPRSFLNIARPLLNDLARAFDHFQMNDPSRV
;
A
#
# COMPACT_ATOMS: atom_id res chain seq x y z
N LEU A 1 -2.75 -4.88 -34.44
CA LEU A 1 -1.54 -4.56 -33.65
C LEU A 1 -1.99 -4.50 -32.20
N GLY A 2 -1.40 -5.32 -31.32
CA GLY A 2 -1.70 -5.28 -29.88
C GLY A 2 -1.11 -4.02 -29.23
N SER A 3 -1.62 -3.64 -28.07
CA SER A 3 -0.97 -2.62 -27.24
C SER A 3 0.38 -3.13 -26.76
N PRO A 4 1.44 -2.31 -26.76
CA PRO A 4 2.74 -2.73 -26.25
C PRO A 4 2.65 -3.05 -24.75
N THR A 5 3.46 -4.01 -24.33
CA THR A 5 3.72 -4.29 -22.91
C THR A 5 4.55 -3.18 -22.28
N ILE A 6 4.56 -3.14 -20.94
CA ILE A 6 5.41 -2.23 -20.18
C ILE A 6 6.90 -2.42 -20.51
N ALA A 7 7.35 -3.66 -20.66
CA ALA A 7 8.74 -3.96 -20.99
C ALA A 7 9.12 -3.44 -22.39
N GLU A 8 8.21 -3.59 -23.38
CA GLU A 8 8.43 -3.05 -24.73
C GLU A 8 8.49 -1.53 -24.74
N LEU A 9 7.63 -0.85 -23.96
CA LEU A 9 7.69 0.60 -23.77
C LEU A 9 9.05 1.03 -23.20
N MET A 10 9.50 0.38 -22.11
CA MET A 10 10.77 0.74 -21.46
C MET A 10 11.99 0.46 -22.36
N HIS A 11 12.01 -0.69 -23.04
CA HIS A 11 13.04 -1.01 -24.02
C HIS A 11 13.08 0.03 -25.15
N TYR A 12 11.92 0.41 -25.69
CA TYR A 12 11.83 1.45 -26.72
C TYR A 12 12.38 2.79 -26.22
N GLU A 13 12.03 3.22 -25.01
CA GLU A 13 12.50 4.50 -24.48
C GLU A 13 14.01 4.52 -24.16
N ALA A 14 14.56 3.41 -23.64
CA ALA A 14 16.00 3.26 -23.42
C ALA A 14 16.78 3.24 -24.75
N SER A 15 16.36 2.42 -25.71
CA SER A 15 17.07 2.24 -26.98
C SER A 15 16.97 3.44 -27.92
N SER A 16 15.90 4.24 -27.80
CA SER A 16 15.71 5.45 -28.62
C SER A 16 16.48 6.67 -28.11
N GLY A 17 17.20 6.56 -26.98
CA GLY A 17 17.99 7.67 -26.42
C GLY A 17 17.15 8.81 -25.85
N TYR A 18 15.88 8.56 -25.49
CA TYR A 18 15.04 9.59 -24.85
C TYR A 18 15.50 9.97 -23.43
N HIS A 19 16.34 9.13 -22.83
CA HIS A 19 16.93 9.31 -21.49
C HIS A 19 18.46 9.37 -21.61
N PRO A 20 19.04 10.55 -21.89
CA PRO A 20 20.47 10.66 -22.17
C PRO A 20 21.35 10.34 -20.95
N ASN A 21 20.81 10.41 -19.73
CA ASN A 21 21.55 10.32 -18.47
C ASN A 21 20.93 9.30 -17.50
N LEU A 22 20.61 8.08 -17.96
CA LEU A 22 20.10 7.04 -17.07
C LEU A 22 20.98 6.90 -15.80
N PRO A 23 20.38 6.77 -14.59
CA PRO A 23 18.96 6.50 -14.36
C PRO A 23 18.04 7.72 -14.33
N GLN A 24 18.54 8.92 -14.59
CA GLN A 24 17.70 10.11 -14.64
C GLN A 24 16.79 10.05 -15.88
N LEU A 25 15.49 10.13 -15.63
CA LEU A 25 14.48 10.11 -16.67
C LEU A 25 14.19 11.54 -17.14
N THR A 26 13.78 11.64 -18.39
CA THR A 26 13.40 12.92 -18.99
C THR A 26 11.91 13.14 -18.70
N ASP A 27 11.53 14.36 -18.36
CA ASP A 27 10.13 14.70 -18.15
C ASP A 27 9.24 14.37 -19.37
N LYS A 28 7.95 14.10 -19.10
CA LYS A 28 6.90 13.84 -20.12
C LYS A 28 7.11 12.55 -20.94
N ARG A 29 7.76 11.54 -20.38
CA ARG A 29 7.93 10.20 -20.97
C ARG A 29 7.12 9.14 -20.25
N GLY A 30 6.89 8.02 -20.93
CA GLY A 30 6.13 6.89 -20.41
C GLY A 30 6.79 6.28 -19.19
N ALA A 31 8.11 6.06 -19.24
CA ALA A 31 8.88 5.52 -18.12
C ALA A 31 8.81 6.41 -16.88
N THR A 32 8.82 7.73 -17.05
CA THR A 32 8.70 8.70 -15.94
C THR A 32 7.33 8.57 -15.26
N GLY A 33 6.24 8.56 -16.04
CA GLY A 33 4.90 8.35 -15.51
C GLY A 33 4.76 6.99 -14.80
N LEU A 34 5.30 5.94 -15.41
CA LEU A 34 5.27 4.59 -14.85
C LEU A 34 6.07 4.48 -13.55
N LEU A 35 7.19 5.18 -13.42
CA LEU A 35 7.99 5.19 -12.18
C LEU A 35 7.17 5.74 -11.01
N TRP A 36 6.43 6.82 -11.24
CA TRP A 36 5.54 7.40 -10.23
C TRP A 36 4.36 6.49 -9.91
N VAL A 37 3.76 5.83 -10.91
CA VAL A 37 2.71 4.83 -10.69
C VAL A 37 3.24 3.67 -9.83
N ARG A 38 4.44 3.15 -10.11
CA ARG A 38 5.08 2.10 -9.30
C ARG A 38 5.27 2.56 -7.85
N ARG A 39 5.79 3.77 -7.62
CA ARG A 39 5.96 4.32 -6.27
C ARG A 39 4.62 4.48 -5.55
N GLN A 40 3.60 4.99 -6.22
CA GLN A 40 2.27 5.15 -5.64
C GLN A 40 1.62 3.81 -5.30
N LEU A 41 1.74 2.82 -6.19
CA LEU A 41 1.25 1.48 -5.93
C LEU A 41 2.00 0.83 -4.76
N SER A 42 3.33 0.98 -4.70
CA SER A 42 4.15 0.52 -3.58
C SER A 42 3.70 1.15 -2.25
N TYR A 43 3.45 2.46 -2.24
CA TYR A 43 2.96 3.16 -1.06
C TYR A 43 1.61 2.61 -0.58
N GLN A 44 0.65 2.42 -1.50
CA GLN A 44 -0.65 1.84 -1.14
C GLN A 44 -0.53 0.40 -0.62
N THR A 45 0.32 -0.42 -1.24
CA THR A 45 0.63 -1.78 -0.77
C THR A 45 1.16 -1.75 0.67
N THR A 46 2.16 -0.91 0.95
CA THR A 46 2.73 -0.81 2.30
C THR A 46 1.72 -0.26 3.32
N VAL A 47 0.86 0.70 2.95
CA VAL A 47 -0.22 1.18 3.82
C VAL A 47 -1.16 0.03 4.20
N PHE A 48 -1.63 -0.77 3.24
CA PHE A 48 -2.53 -1.88 3.53
C PHE A 48 -1.88 -3.00 4.35
N GLU A 49 -0.59 -3.27 4.12
CA GLU A 49 0.19 -4.19 4.97
C GLU A 49 0.23 -3.70 6.42
N ASN A 50 0.55 -2.42 6.61
CA ASN A 50 0.63 -1.81 7.93
C ASN A 50 -0.72 -1.85 8.65
N LEU A 51 -1.81 -1.49 7.97
CA LEU A 51 -3.16 -1.56 8.53
C LEU A 51 -3.57 -2.99 8.89
N MET A 52 -3.23 -3.98 8.05
CA MET A 52 -3.49 -5.39 8.36
C MET A 52 -2.74 -5.89 9.59
N HIS A 53 -1.50 -5.43 9.80
CA HIS A 53 -0.76 -5.76 11.02
C HIS A 53 -1.44 -5.17 12.27
N MET A 54 -1.96 -3.94 12.22
CA MET A 54 -2.66 -3.33 13.34
C MET A 54 -3.87 -4.15 13.81
N ARG A 55 -4.70 -4.61 12.87
CA ARG A 55 -5.91 -5.36 13.22
C ARG A 55 -5.59 -6.72 13.85
N ASN A 56 -4.64 -7.45 13.28
CA ASN A 56 -4.26 -8.76 13.82
C ASN A 56 -3.79 -8.65 15.29
N SER A 57 -3.12 -7.55 15.65
CA SER A 57 -2.73 -7.31 17.05
C SER A 57 -3.95 -7.09 17.96
N ASN A 58 -4.93 -6.30 17.53
CA ASN A 58 -6.14 -6.05 18.31
C ASN A 58 -7.01 -7.32 18.51
N ASP A 59 -7.03 -8.21 17.51
CA ASP A 59 -7.77 -9.48 17.60
C ASP A 59 -7.11 -10.45 18.60
N ILE A 60 -5.78 -10.45 18.71
CA ILE A 60 -5.04 -11.27 19.68
C ILE A 60 -5.31 -10.79 21.12
N ASP A 61 -5.32 -9.48 21.36
CA ASP A 61 -5.58 -8.93 22.69
C ASP A 61 -6.99 -9.28 23.21
N ASN A 62 -7.98 -9.34 22.32
CA ASN A 62 -9.33 -9.77 22.66
C ASN A 62 -9.43 -11.27 22.97
N ILE A 63 -8.66 -12.12 22.28
CA ILE A 63 -8.66 -13.59 22.49
C ILE A 63 -7.89 -13.97 23.76
N MET A 64 -6.77 -13.29 24.07
CA MET A 64 -5.97 -13.55 25.27
C MET A 64 -6.62 -13.07 26.58
N SER A 65 -7.67 -12.25 26.49
CA SER A 65 -8.46 -11.85 27.66
C SER A 65 -9.39 -12.95 28.20
N MET A 66 -9.49 -14.12 27.54
CA MET A 66 -10.43 -15.18 27.91
C MET A 66 -9.80 -16.52 28.35
N SER A 67 -8.47 -16.65 28.39
CA SER A 67 -7.81 -17.89 28.86
C SER A 67 -6.85 -17.65 30.02
N ASP A 68 -7.15 -18.33 31.12
CA ASP A 68 -6.36 -18.64 32.32
C ASP A 68 -5.05 -17.87 32.58
N GLN A 69 -5.04 -17.16 33.72
CA GLN A 69 -3.98 -16.31 34.26
C GLN A 69 -2.59 -16.95 34.49
N ASN A 70 -2.35 -18.21 34.09
CA ASN A 70 -1.12 -18.94 34.41
C ASN A 70 -0.12 -19.14 33.24
N GLN A 71 -0.34 -18.54 32.06
CA GLN A 71 0.65 -18.51 30.96
C GLN A 71 1.21 -17.11 30.63
N GLN A 72 0.79 -16.07 31.35
CA GLN A 72 1.00 -14.66 30.98
C GLN A 72 2.45 -14.14 31.07
N GLN A 73 3.39 -14.83 31.73
CA GLN A 73 4.75 -14.29 31.91
C GLN A 73 5.79 -14.72 30.87
N GLN A 74 5.50 -15.69 29.98
CA GLN A 74 6.48 -16.17 29.00
C GLN A 74 6.14 -15.87 27.53
N GLN A 75 4.92 -15.36 27.23
CA GLN A 75 4.52 -14.94 25.88
C GLN A 75 4.44 -13.41 25.66
N GLN A 76 4.59 -12.60 26.71
CA GLN A 76 4.48 -11.13 26.64
C GLN A 76 5.59 -10.41 25.84
N LYS A 77 6.49 -11.12 25.15
CA LYS A 77 7.57 -10.52 24.35
C LYS A 77 7.30 -10.46 22.84
N LEU A 78 6.12 -10.85 22.35
CA LEU A 78 5.97 -11.12 20.90
C LEU A 78 4.83 -10.47 20.12
N ALA A 79 3.99 -9.58 20.68
CA ALA A 79 3.00 -8.90 19.83
C ALA A 79 2.54 -7.55 20.39
N MET A 80 3.46 -6.58 20.56
CA MET A 80 2.99 -5.20 20.55
C MET A 80 2.51 -4.84 19.15
N PRO A 81 1.37 -4.13 18.99
CA PRO A 81 0.96 -3.63 17.70
C PRO A 81 2.06 -2.76 17.10
N LEU A 82 2.49 -3.10 15.89
CA LEU A 82 3.57 -2.40 15.18
C LEU A 82 3.24 -0.90 14.98
N PHE A 83 1.95 -0.56 14.96
CA PHE A 83 1.44 0.81 14.83
C PHE A 83 0.27 1.04 15.78
N ALA A 84 0.25 2.18 16.47
CA ALA A 84 -0.82 2.53 17.40
C ALA A 84 -2.04 3.14 16.69
N THR A 85 -1.81 3.88 15.60
CA THR A 85 -2.86 4.57 14.85
C THR A 85 -2.72 4.39 13.34
N ALA A 86 -3.81 4.60 12.59
CA ALA A 86 -3.77 4.64 11.13
C ALA A 86 -2.78 5.70 10.61
N ASN A 87 -2.66 6.83 11.32
CA ASN A 87 -1.68 7.86 11.03
C ASN A 87 -0.24 7.30 11.07
N ASP A 88 0.10 6.55 12.12
CA ASP A 88 1.44 5.94 12.25
C ASP A 88 1.71 4.95 11.12
N ALA A 89 0.74 4.09 10.79
CA ALA A 89 0.82 3.13 9.70
C ALA A 89 1.07 3.81 8.34
N VAL A 90 0.36 4.91 8.06
CA VAL A 90 0.48 5.69 6.83
C VAL A 90 1.80 6.47 6.79
N ALA A 91 2.18 7.11 7.89
CA ALA A 91 3.42 7.85 8.00
C ALA A 91 4.65 6.94 7.84
N ASP A 92 4.58 5.72 8.36
CA ASP A 92 5.61 4.71 8.18
C ASP A 92 5.72 4.26 6.71
N ALA A 93 4.60 3.95 6.06
CA ALA A 93 4.57 3.59 4.64
C ALA A 93 5.17 4.70 3.76
N TYR A 94 4.88 5.97 4.07
CA TYR A 94 5.46 7.11 3.38
C TYR A 94 6.98 7.16 3.56
N ARG A 95 7.46 6.93 4.79
CA ARG A 95 8.89 6.92 5.09
C ARG A 95 9.63 5.87 4.27
N GLN A 96 9.04 4.68 4.15
CA GLN A 96 9.63 3.57 3.40
C GLN A 96 9.70 3.85 1.89
N VAL A 97 8.65 4.44 1.32
CA VAL A 97 8.52 4.56 -0.15
C VAL A 97 8.98 5.90 -0.69
N TYR A 98 8.65 6.99 -0.01
CA TYR A 98 8.77 8.34 -0.56
C TYR A 98 9.86 9.20 0.07
N ASP A 99 10.40 8.85 1.25
CA ASP A 99 11.34 9.73 1.96
C ASP A 99 12.54 10.09 1.09
N ASN A 100 13.08 9.12 0.33
CA ASN A 100 14.24 9.36 -0.53
C ASN A 100 13.94 10.23 -1.76
N TYR A 101 12.68 10.39 -2.16
CA TYR A 101 12.26 11.05 -3.41
C TYR A 101 11.54 12.38 -3.20
N HIS A 102 11.17 12.73 -1.97
CA HIS A 102 10.54 14.01 -1.67
C HIS A 102 11.50 14.94 -0.94
N GLY A 103 11.54 16.20 -1.35
CA GLY A 103 12.22 17.29 -0.67
C GLY A 103 11.49 17.71 0.61
N TRP A 104 12.13 18.57 1.41
CA TRP A 104 11.61 19.02 2.71
C TRP A 104 10.18 19.56 2.65
N ALA A 105 9.87 20.39 1.65
CA ALA A 105 8.56 21.02 1.52
C ALA A 105 7.46 19.98 1.28
N ILE A 106 7.68 19.04 0.35
CA ILE A 106 6.72 17.97 0.03
C ILE A 106 6.54 17.04 1.23
N ARG A 107 7.63 16.67 1.94
CA ARG A 107 7.54 15.89 3.20
C ARG A 107 6.64 16.55 4.23
N LYS A 108 6.71 17.89 4.37
CA LYS A 108 5.85 18.63 5.30
C LYS A 108 4.38 18.61 4.87
N MET A 109 4.08 18.79 3.59
CA MET A 109 2.71 18.73 3.08
C MET A 109 2.08 17.35 3.32
N PHE A 110 2.82 16.28 3.04
CA PHE A 110 2.35 14.92 3.30
C PHE A 110 2.15 14.65 4.79
N HIS A 111 3.10 15.05 5.64
CA HIS A 111 2.94 14.89 7.09
C HIS A 111 1.69 15.60 7.62
N TYR A 112 1.40 16.80 7.11
CA TYR A 112 0.16 17.51 7.42
C TYR A 112 -1.07 16.74 6.93
N SER A 113 -1.05 16.18 5.71
CA SER A 113 -2.17 15.39 5.18
C SER A 113 -2.49 14.14 6.00
N PHE A 114 -1.49 13.53 6.66
CA PHE A 114 -1.71 12.34 7.48
C PHE A 114 -2.62 12.63 8.68
N GLN A 115 -2.64 13.87 9.17
CA GLN A 115 -3.53 14.27 10.26
C GLN A 115 -5.02 14.17 9.88
N GLY A 116 -5.31 14.16 8.58
CA GLY A 116 -6.65 13.91 8.03
C GLY A 116 -6.96 12.43 7.78
N ALA A 117 -6.08 11.50 8.14
CA ALA A 117 -6.35 10.07 7.99
C ALA A 117 -7.51 9.64 8.92
N PRO A 118 -8.55 8.97 8.40
CA PRO A 118 -9.58 8.38 9.24
C PRO A 118 -8.99 7.29 10.15
N ASP A 119 -9.71 6.93 11.20
CA ASP A 119 -9.34 5.77 12.02
C ASP A 119 -9.44 4.46 11.21
N THR A 120 -8.75 3.44 11.69
CA THR A 120 -8.63 2.14 11.01
C THR A 120 -9.99 1.47 10.77
N GLN A 121 -10.96 1.61 11.68
CA GLN A 121 -12.29 1.02 11.54
C GLN A 121 -13.07 1.70 10.41
N THR A 122 -13.02 3.03 10.34
CA THR A 122 -13.60 3.82 9.24
C THR A 122 -12.97 3.44 7.89
N ILE A 123 -11.65 3.26 7.83
CA ILE A 123 -10.97 2.82 6.60
C ILE A 123 -11.50 1.44 6.16
N TYR A 124 -11.53 0.46 7.06
CA TYR A 124 -12.01 -0.88 6.72
C TYR A 124 -13.47 -0.89 6.30
N HIS A 125 -14.32 -0.10 6.96
CA HIS A 125 -15.73 0.05 6.60
C HIS A 125 -15.90 0.51 5.14
N HIS A 126 -15.05 1.43 4.66
CA HIS A 126 -15.08 1.90 3.27
C HIS A 126 -14.37 0.97 2.27
N MET A 127 -13.50 0.08 2.74
CA MET A 127 -12.81 -0.90 1.88
C MET A 127 -13.63 -2.18 1.66
N THR A 128 -14.51 -2.52 2.59
CA THR A 128 -15.51 -3.55 2.38
C THR A 128 -16.61 -2.94 1.53
N SER A 129 -16.72 -3.35 0.26
CA SER A 129 -17.95 -3.08 -0.48
C SER A 129 -19.08 -3.65 0.35
N PRO A 130 -20.17 -2.90 0.65
CA PRO A 130 -21.41 -3.58 0.99
C PRO A 130 -21.64 -4.54 -0.18
N SER A 131 -21.71 -5.84 0.08
CA SER A 131 -22.24 -6.76 -0.91
C SER A 131 -23.56 -6.13 -1.36
N GLN A 132 -23.61 -5.64 -2.60
CA GLN A 132 -24.85 -5.16 -3.20
C GLN A 132 -25.75 -6.35 -3.55
N GLU A 133 -25.73 -7.38 -2.71
CA GLU A 133 -26.71 -8.43 -2.76
C GLU A 133 -27.98 -7.81 -2.20
N LYS A 134 -28.81 -7.37 -3.13
CA LYS A 134 -30.18 -7.03 -2.80
C LYS A 134 -30.85 -8.31 -2.34
N ASP A 135 -31.61 -8.25 -1.26
CA ASP A 135 -32.53 -9.34 -0.95
C ASP A 135 -33.51 -9.56 -2.13
N ASP A 136 -34.30 -10.63 -2.07
CA ASP A 136 -35.37 -10.91 -3.06
C ASP A 136 -36.37 -9.74 -3.20
N LEU A 137 -36.34 -8.76 -2.30
CA LEU A 137 -37.18 -7.56 -2.28
C LEU A 137 -36.46 -6.31 -2.80
N GLY A 138 -35.25 -6.45 -3.35
CA GLY A 138 -34.50 -5.33 -3.93
C GLY A 138 -33.87 -4.40 -2.90
N ARG A 139 -33.88 -4.74 -1.61
CA ARG A 139 -33.33 -3.92 -0.52
C ARG A 139 -31.88 -4.30 -0.29
N TYR A 140 -31.06 -3.29 -0.06
CA TYR A 140 -29.71 -3.52 0.44
C TYR A 140 -29.83 -4.07 1.86
N CYS A 141 -29.46 -5.33 2.06
CA CYS A 141 -29.33 -5.90 3.40
C CYS A 141 -28.23 -5.14 4.13
N CYS A 142 -28.61 -4.22 5.02
CA CYS A 142 -27.72 -3.67 6.03
C CYS A 142 -27.40 -4.75 7.07
N HIS A 143 -26.61 -5.76 6.69
CA HIS A 143 -26.01 -6.65 7.68
C HIS A 143 -24.96 -5.85 8.45
N GLN A 144 -25.38 -5.32 9.60
CA GLN A 144 -24.55 -4.54 10.50
C GLN A 144 -23.49 -5.36 11.26
N ASP A 145 -23.48 -6.70 11.15
CA ASP A 145 -22.64 -7.56 11.99
C ASP A 145 -21.82 -8.62 11.24
N LEU A 146 -21.60 -8.45 9.93
CA LEU A 146 -20.66 -9.35 9.24
C LEU A 146 -19.23 -9.03 9.70
N PRO A 147 -18.42 -10.04 10.10
CA PRO A 147 -17.02 -9.80 10.45
C PRO A 147 -16.35 -9.12 9.27
N LEU A 148 -15.71 -7.95 9.50
CA LEU A 148 -15.01 -7.17 8.47
C LEU A 148 -14.21 -8.12 7.57
N ASP A 149 -14.71 -8.38 6.36
CA ASP A 149 -14.12 -9.36 5.46
C ASP A 149 -12.81 -8.82 4.89
N HIS A 150 -11.71 -9.42 5.32
CA HIS A 150 -10.36 -9.08 4.89
C HIS A 150 -10.04 -9.53 3.46
N ALA A 151 -10.96 -10.22 2.77
CA ALA A 151 -10.73 -10.72 1.43
C ALA A 151 -10.24 -9.61 0.49
N HIS A 152 -10.73 -8.38 0.64
CA HIS A 152 -10.42 -7.28 -0.27
C HIS A 152 -8.96 -6.78 -0.17
N PRO A 153 -8.47 -6.25 0.99
CA PRO A 153 -7.07 -5.86 1.11
C PRO A 153 -6.11 -7.02 0.83
N ARG A 154 -6.43 -8.24 1.31
CA ARG A 154 -5.56 -9.40 1.08
C ARG A 154 -5.49 -9.78 -0.40
N SER A 155 -6.62 -9.77 -1.12
CA SER A 155 -6.64 -10.05 -2.56
C SER A 155 -5.87 -8.99 -3.34
N PHE A 156 -6.03 -7.72 -2.99
CA PHE A 156 -5.22 -6.65 -3.57
C PHE A 156 -3.73 -6.90 -3.34
N LEU A 157 -3.30 -7.20 -2.11
CA LEU A 157 -1.89 -7.47 -1.82
C LEU A 157 -1.34 -8.67 -2.59
N ASN A 158 -2.14 -9.72 -2.76
CA ASN A 158 -1.76 -10.92 -3.54
C ASN A 158 -1.49 -10.61 -5.02
N ILE A 159 -2.16 -9.59 -5.57
CA ILE A 159 -1.98 -9.16 -6.96
C ILE A 159 -0.88 -8.09 -7.07
N ALA A 160 -0.90 -7.10 -6.18
CA ALA A 160 -0.02 -5.94 -6.25
C ALA A 160 1.45 -6.29 -5.99
N ARG A 161 1.73 -7.16 -5.02
CA ARG A 161 3.11 -7.56 -4.67
C ARG A 161 3.90 -8.17 -5.84
N PRO A 162 3.42 -9.23 -6.52
CA PRO A 162 4.16 -9.79 -7.64
C PRO A 162 4.32 -8.78 -8.78
N LEU A 163 3.29 -7.98 -9.07
CA LEU A 163 3.38 -6.92 -10.09
C LEU A 163 4.45 -5.87 -9.74
N LEU A 164 4.50 -5.41 -8.49
CA LEU A 164 5.51 -4.46 -8.02
C LEU A 164 6.93 -5.03 -8.11
N ASN A 165 7.11 -6.32 -7.81
CA ASN A 165 8.38 -7.01 -7.98
C ASN A 165 8.80 -7.07 -9.45
N ASP A 166 7.86 -7.37 -10.35
CA ASP A 166 8.11 -7.40 -11.79
C ASP A 166 8.48 -6.01 -12.33
N LEU A 167 7.74 -4.97 -11.91
CA LEU A 167 8.05 -3.59 -12.26
C LEU A 167 9.43 -3.18 -11.71
N ALA A 168 9.75 -3.50 -10.46
CA ALA A 168 11.06 -3.19 -9.88
C ALA A 168 12.19 -3.82 -10.70
N ARG A 169 12.07 -5.10 -11.06
CA ARG A 169 13.05 -5.78 -11.91
C ARG A 169 13.18 -5.14 -13.29
N ALA A 170 12.07 -4.70 -13.89
CA ALA A 170 12.11 -3.99 -15.17
C ALA A 170 12.84 -2.64 -15.05
N PHE A 171 12.55 -1.86 -14.01
CA PHE A 171 13.23 -0.59 -13.73
C PHE A 171 14.74 -0.76 -13.49
N ASP A 172 15.14 -1.81 -12.78
CA ASP A 172 16.55 -2.11 -12.57
C ASP A 172 17.22 -2.59 -13.86
N HIS A 173 16.55 -3.47 -14.62
CA HIS A 173 17.06 -4.01 -15.88
C HIS A 173 17.35 -2.92 -16.93
N PHE A 174 16.44 -1.95 -17.07
CA PHE A 174 16.60 -0.83 -18.02
C PHE A 174 17.32 0.38 -17.40
N GLN A 175 17.82 0.27 -16.16
CA GLN A 175 18.45 1.37 -15.42
C GLN A 175 17.57 2.63 -15.34
N MET A 176 16.25 2.49 -15.20
CA MET A 176 15.30 3.61 -15.22
C MET A 176 14.80 4.01 -13.82
N ASN A 177 15.41 3.50 -12.75
CA ASN A 177 15.00 3.79 -11.37
C ASN A 177 15.55 5.15 -10.91
N ASP A 178 14.99 6.24 -11.45
CA ASP A 178 15.47 7.61 -11.23
C ASP A 178 15.50 8.01 -9.74
N PRO A 179 16.68 8.30 -9.15
CA PRO A 179 16.79 8.64 -7.73
C PRO A 179 16.42 10.11 -7.42
N SER A 180 16.07 10.91 -8.44
CA SER A 180 15.83 12.34 -8.30
C SER A 180 14.70 12.66 -7.32
N ARG A 181 14.86 13.77 -6.61
CA ARG A 181 13.87 14.29 -5.66
C ARG A 181 12.98 15.34 -6.31
N VAL A 182 11.72 15.37 -5.90
CA VAL A 182 10.76 16.44 -6.18
C VAL A 182 10.44 17.26 -4.92
#